data_AF-T0ZGW6-F1
#
_entry.id   AF-T0ZGW6-F1
#
_cell.length_a   1.000
_cell.length_b   1.000
_cell.length_c   1.000
_cell.angle_alpha   90.00
_cell.angle_beta   90.00
_cell.angle_gamma   90.00
#
_symmetry.space_group_name_H-M   'P 1'
#
loop_
_entity.id
_entity.type
_entity.pdbx_description
1 polymer ?
#
loop_
_entity_poly.entity_id
_entity_poly.type
_entity_poly.pdbx_seq_one_letter_code
_entity_poly.pdbx_strand_id
1 'polypeptide(L)'
;MRGHWQCATAALLALCSIGMSRAASPPTLSPGILAALGAAAVGGHKFPPPNKVFHFSAHAEGHHQIGLDWRIRTGYYLYRSRIHVRAPAGTKLGPLQLPPGLIKVDPYFGREQIYRHRVRARVAVISIAS
;
A
#
# COMPACT_ATOMS: atom_id res chain seq x y z
N MET A 1 53.23 35.22 -4.84
CA MET A 1 52.63 34.43 -3.74
C MET A 1 53.40 33.12 -3.68
N ARG A 2 54.50 33.05 -2.89
CA ARG A 2 54.60 32.29 -1.61
C ARG A 2 53.75 31.00 -1.63
N GLY A 3 54.26 29.78 -1.56
CA GLY A 3 55.62 29.25 -1.40
C GLY A 3 55.54 27.72 -1.37
N HIS A 4 56.53 27.08 -1.98
CA HIS A 4 56.79 25.65 -2.02
C HIS A 4 57.52 25.22 -0.72
N TRP A 5 57.82 23.90 -0.59
CA TRP A 5 58.58 23.22 0.49
C TRP A 5 57.71 22.80 1.70
N GLN A 6 57.81 21.61 2.32
CA GLN A 6 58.78 20.51 2.29
C GLN A 6 58.21 19.29 3.03
N CYS A 7 58.62 18.09 2.60
CA CYS A 7 58.64 16.85 3.38
C CYS A 7 59.50 16.99 4.65
N ALA A 8 59.14 16.29 5.74
CA ALA A 8 60.05 15.46 6.55
C ALA A 8 59.43 15.05 7.92
N THR A 9 59.30 13.74 8.11
CA THR A 9 59.59 12.93 9.33
C THR A 9 59.59 13.58 10.71
N ALA A 10 58.94 12.92 11.68
CA ALA A 10 59.64 12.23 12.77
C ALA A 10 58.64 11.56 13.74
N ALA A 11 58.96 10.32 14.10
CA ALA A 11 58.33 9.53 15.14
C ALA A 11 58.60 10.11 16.53
N LEU A 12 57.66 9.92 17.47
CA LEU A 12 58.00 9.72 18.88
C LEU A 12 56.84 9.02 19.60
N LEU A 13 57.14 7.82 20.08
CA LEU A 13 56.38 7.06 21.06
C LEU A 13 56.39 7.81 22.39
N ALA A 14 55.24 7.97 23.02
CA ALA A 14 55.15 8.24 24.45
C ALA A 14 53.98 7.43 25.02
N LEU A 15 54.31 6.39 25.80
CA LEU A 15 53.38 5.70 26.66
C LEU A 15 52.84 6.70 27.69
N CYS A 16 51.52 6.83 27.78
CA CYS A 16 50.86 7.37 28.97
C CYS A 16 49.93 6.30 29.50
N SER A 17 50.38 5.67 30.58
CA SER A 17 49.70 4.67 31.36
C SER A 17 48.56 5.32 32.17
N ILE A 18 47.51 4.53 32.40
CA ILE A 18 46.55 4.63 33.51
C ILE A 18 45.39 5.61 33.30
N GLY A 19 44.24 5.01 33.00
CA GLY A 19 42.92 5.58 33.21
C GLY A 19 41.85 4.50 33.03
N MET A 20 41.85 3.48 33.88
CA MET A 20 40.75 2.50 33.92
C MET A 20 39.50 3.23 34.40
N SER A 21 38.71 3.78 33.47
CA SER A 21 37.44 4.41 33.77
C SER A 21 36.51 3.37 34.39
N ARG A 22 36.15 3.59 35.66
CA ARG A 22 35.06 2.89 36.35
C ARG A 22 33.83 2.92 35.45
N ALA A 23 33.40 1.76 34.95
CA ALA A 23 32.10 1.63 34.33
C ALA A 23 31.05 1.98 35.41
N ALA A 24 30.41 3.13 35.27
CA ALA A 24 29.20 3.42 36.01
C ALA A 24 28.16 2.37 35.61
N SER A 25 27.61 1.67 36.59
CA SER A 25 26.56 0.68 36.39
C SER A 25 25.41 1.30 35.58
N PRO A 26 24.89 0.64 34.52
CA PRO A 26 23.73 1.15 33.83
C PRO A 26 22.55 1.24 34.81
N PRO A 27 21.72 2.31 34.76
CA PRO A 27 20.53 2.38 35.60
C PRO A 27 19.61 1.20 35.28
N THR A 28 19.39 0.33 36.26
CA THR A 28 18.43 -0.78 36.16
C THR A 28 17.03 -0.18 36.07
N LEU A 29 16.51 -0.03 34.85
CA LEU A 29 15.13 0.36 34.62
C LEU A 29 14.23 -0.75 35.18
N SER A 30 13.42 -0.43 36.20
CA SER A 30 12.48 -1.39 36.77
C SER A 30 11.49 -1.89 35.71
N PRO A 31 11.11 -3.19 35.70
CA PRO A 31 10.12 -3.75 34.79
C PRO A 31 8.79 -2.99 34.75
N GLY A 32 8.42 -2.31 35.85
CA GLY A 32 7.20 -1.51 35.93
C GLY A 32 7.19 -0.27 35.03
N ILE A 33 8.36 0.32 34.74
CA ILE A 33 8.46 1.48 33.84
C ILE A 33 8.32 1.02 32.37
N LEU A 34 8.83 -0.16 32.02
CA LEU A 34 8.62 -0.75 30.69
C LEU A 34 7.13 -1.06 30.42
N ALA A 35 6.38 -1.47 31.43
CA ALA A 35 4.94 -1.70 31.32
C ALA A 35 4.15 -0.38 31.11
N ALA A 36 4.57 0.72 31.77
CA ALA A 36 3.91 2.02 31.64
C ALA A 36 4.14 2.69 30.28
N LEU A 37 5.31 2.50 29.66
CA LEU A 37 5.61 3.03 28.32
C LEU A 37 5.08 2.17 27.16
N GLY A 38 4.82 0.87 27.37
CA GLY A 38 4.31 -0.04 26.34
C GLY A 38 2.82 0.09 26.03
N ALA A 39 2.05 0.84 26.84
CA ALA A 39 0.60 0.96 26.72
C ALA A 39 0.13 2.16 25.87
N ALA A 40 1.03 2.88 25.21
CA ALA A 40 0.64 3.75 24.11
C ALA A 40 0.27 2.85 22.92
N ALA A 41 -0.96 2.37 22.91
CA ALA A 41 -1.56 1.74 21.74
C ALA A 41 -1.35 2.70 20.55
N VAL A 42 -0.44 2.35 19.65
CA VAL A 42 -0.34 2.96 18.34
C VAL A 42 -1.69 2.74 17.68
N GLY A 43 -2.53 3.78 17.72
CA GLY A 43 -3.84 3.83 17.06
C GLY A 43 -3.65 3.83 15.55
N GLY A 44 -3.23 2.69 15.00
CA GLY A 44 -3.25 2.45 13.57
C GLY A 44 -4.70 2.47 13.12
N HIS A 45 -5.05 3.43 12.27
CA HIS A 45 -6.36 3.46 11.62
C HIS A 45 -6.57 2.13 10.90
N LYS A 46 -7.35 1.23 11.50
CA LYS A 46 -7.71 -0.05 10.89
C LYS A 46 -8.61 0.25 9.70
N PHE A 47 -8.06 0.16 8.50
CA PHE A 47 -8.85 0.28 7.28
C PHE A 47 -9.99 -0.75 7.31
N PRO A 48 -11.22 -0.35 6.93
CA PRO A 48 -12.32 -1.30 6.85
C PRO A 48 -11.99 -2.39 5.82
N PRO A 49 -12.45 -3.63 6.04
CA PRO A 49 -12.24 -4.70 5.07
C PRO A 49 -12.94 -4.37 3.73
N PRO A 50 -12.41 -4.85 2.59
CA PRO A 50 -12.90 -4.45 1.26
C PRO A 50 -14.41 -4.65 1.05
N ASN A 51 -14.98 -5.74 1.56
CA ASN A 51 -16.41 -6.04 1.45
C ASN A 51 -17.34 -5.07 2.23
N LYS A 52 -16.81 -4.23 3.12
CA LYS A 52 -17.54 -3.15 3.80
C LYS A 52 -17.48 -1.82 3.05
N VAL A 53 -16.62 -1.74 2.03
CA VAL A 53 -16.37 -0.56 1.21
C VAL A 53 -16.94 -0.73 -0.20
N PHE A 54 -16.74 -1.92 -0.78
CA PHE A 54 -17.10 -2.27 -2.15
C PHE A 54 -18.16 -3.38 -2.11
N HIS A 55 -19.41 -2.99 -2.29
CA HIS A 55 -20.54 -3.93 -2.36
C HIS A 55 -20.77 -4.30 -3.81
N PHE A 56 -20.35 -5.51 -4.20
CA PHE A 56 -20.52 -6.06 -5.54
C PHE A 56 -21.79 -6.90 -5.65
N SER A 57 -22.46 -6.83 -6.80
CA SER A 57 -23.53 -7.74 -7.18
C SER A 57 -23.50 -7.99 -8.70
N ALA A 58 -23.93 -9.17 -9.10
CA ALA A 58 -24.09 -9.57 -10.49
C ALA A 58 -25.51 -10.12 -10.70
N HIS A 59 -26.10 -9.86 -11.86
CA HIS A 59 -27.42 -10.35 -12.22
C HIS A 59 -27.45 -10.68 -13.72
N ALA A 60 -28.28 -11.65 -14.10
CA ALA A 60 -28.57 -11.88 -15.51
C ALA A 60 -29.33 -10.67 -16.08
N GLU A 61 -28.84 -10.13 -17.19
CA GLU A 61 -29.47 -9.04 -17.94
C GLU A 61 -29.86 -9.62 -19.31
N GLY A 62 -31.01 -10.30 -19.37
CA GLY A 62 -31.42 -11.06 -20.55
C GLY A 62 -30.69 -12.40 -20.69
N HIS A 63 -30.68 -12.97 -21.91
CA HIS A 63 -30.22 -14.34 -22.13
C HIS A 63 -28.70 -14.49 -22.16
N HIS A 64 -27.97 -13.53 -22.72
CA HIS A 64 -26.52 -13.64 -23.00
C HIS A 64 -25.70 -12.48 -22.42
N GLN A 65 -26.17 -11.86 -21.34
CA GLN A 65 -25.46 -10.75 -20.71
C GLN A 65 -25.60 -10.80 -19.18
N ILE A 66 -24.53 -10.40 -18.52
CA ILE A 66 -24.45 -10.27 -17.07
C ILE A 66 -24.26 -8.78 -16.76
N GLY A 67 -25.19 -8.23 -15.99
CA GLY A 67 -25.08 -6.91 -15.39
C GLY A 67 -24.25 -6.98 -14.11
N LEU A 68 -23.30 -6.07 -13.96
CA LEU A 68 -22.38 -5.97 -12.83
C LEU A 68 -22.58 -4.62 -12.15
N ASP A 69 -22.73 -4.61 -10.83
CA ASP A 69 -22.94 -3.40 -10.03
C ASP A 69 -22.01 -3.38 -8.82
N TRP A 70 -21.25 -2.29 -8.69
CA TRP A 70 -20.48 -1.99 -7.49
C TRP A 70 -21.03 -0.73 -6.85
N ARG A 71 -21.49 -0.82 -5.59
CA ARG A 71 -21.72 0.34 -4.71
C ARG A 71 -20.50 0.57 -3.83
N ILE A 72 -20.02 1.81 -3.81
CA ILE A 72 -18.73 2.19 -3.23
C ILE A 72 -19.00 3.18 -2.09
N ARG A 73 -18.53 2.86 -0.88
CA ARG A 73 -18.64 3.75 0.28
C ARG A 73 -17.97 5.10 0.00
N THR A 74 -18.59 6.18 0.48
CA THR A 74 -18.04 7.54 0.40
C THR A 74 -16.62 7.59 0.96
N GLY A 75 -15.73 8.32 0.27
CA GLY A 75 -14.31 8.40 0.60
C GLY A 75 -13.44 7.37 -0.11
N TYR A 76 -14.03 6.33 -0.72
CA TYR A 76 -13.31 5.28 -1.43
C TYR A 76 -13.58 5.30 -2.94
N TYR A 77 -12.74 4.59 -3.70
CA TYR A 77 -12.84 4.52 -5.15
C TYR A 77 -12.26 3.22 -5.71
N LEU A 78 -12.68 2.85 -6.92
CA LEU A 78 -12.11 1.76 -7.71
C LEU A 78 -11.34 2.32 -8.89
N TYR A 79 -10.17 1.78 -9.20
CA TYR A 79 -9.45 2.07 -10.44
C TYR A 79 -10.09 1.30 -11.60
N ARG A 80 -10.47 2.00 -12.66
CA ARG A 80 -11.07 1.40 -13.87
C ARG A 80 -10.16 0.36 -14.50
N SER A 81 -8.86 0.65 -14.55
CA SER A 81 -7.81 -0.21 -15.11
C SER A 81 -7.60 -1.52 -14.34
N ARG A 82 -8.11 -1.62 -13.10
CA ARG A 82 -7.94 -2.79 -12.23
C ARG A 82 -9.17 -3.69 -12.17
N ILE A 83 -10.24 -3.35 -12.89
CA ILE A 83 -11.45 -4.18 -12.94
C ILE A 83 -11.29 -5.19 -14.08
N HIS A 84 -11.23 -6.46 -13.70
CA HIS A 84 -11.18 -7.59 -14.63
C HIS A 84 -12.25 -8.61 -14.25
N VAL A 85 -12.84 -9.24 -15.26
CA VAL A 85 -13.82 -10.31 -15.09
C VAL A 85 -13.28 -11.55 -15.78
N ARG A 86 -13.38 -12.70 -15.10
CA ARG A 86 -12.97 -14.00 -15.62
C ARG A 86 -14.14 -14.95 -15.47
N ALA A 87 -14.28 -15.84 -16.44
CA ALA A 87 -15.24 -16.94 -16.39
C ALA A 87 -14.57 -18.21 -15.87
N PRO A 88 -15.35 -19.12 -15.25
CA PRO A 88 -14.90 -20.49 -15.00
C PRO A 88 -14.66 -21.25 -16.31
N ALA A 89 -14.01 -22.41 -16.21
CA ALA A 89 -13.80 -23.30 -17.35
C ALA A 89 -15.14 -23.65 -18.02
N GLY A 90 -15.13 -23.80 -19.34
CA GLY A 90 -16.34 -24.06 -20.14
C GLY A 90 -17.18 -22.82 -20.46
N THR A 91 -16.93 -21.65 -19.84
CA THR A 91 -17.66 -20.42 -20.18
C THR A 91 -16.77 -19.43 -20.90
N LYS A 92 -17.25 -18.87 -22.02
CA LYS A 92 -16.58 -17.80 -22.76
C LYS A 92 -17.32 -16.48 -22.58
N LEU A 93 -16.62 -15.45 -22.11
CA LEU A 93 -17.15 -14.09 -21.98
C LEU A 93 -16.69 -13.20 -23.14
N GLY A 94 -17.53 -12.24 -23.48
CA GLY A 94 -17.17 -11.12 -24.34
C GLY A 94 -16.41 -10.02 -23.60
N PRO A 95 -16.10 -8.90 -24.27
CA PRO A 95 -15.40 -7.80 -23.65
C PRO A 95 -16.22 -7.17 -22.51
N LEU A 96 -15.54 -6.87 -21.40
CA LEU A 96 -16.11 -6.12 -20.28
C LEU A 96 -16.37 -4.67 -20.71
N GLN A 97 -17.62 -4.24 -20.61
CA GLN A 97 -18.07 -2.90 -20.96
C GLN A 97 -18.17 -2.06 -19.69
N LEU A 98 -17.12 -1.28 -19.44
CA LEU A 98 -17.03 -0.32 -18.35
C LEU A 98 -17.31 1.10 -18.87
N PRO A 99 -18.15 1.90 -18.19
CA PRO A 99 -18.41 3.28 -18.58
C PRO A 99 -17.15 4.15 -18.46
N PRO A 100 -17.17 5.40 -18.93
CA PRO A 100 -16.13 6.37 -18.61
C PRO A 100 -16.06 6.61 -17.08
N GLY A 101 -14.83 6.67 -16.53
CA GLY A 101 -14.59 7.02 -15.13
C GLY A 101 -14.17 8.49 -14.94
N LEU A 102 -14.06 8.92 -13.69
CA LEU A 102 -13.50 10.22 -13.33
C LEU A 102 -11.99 10.19 -13.46
N ILE A 103 -11.37 11.24 -14.00
CA ILE A 103 -9.92 11.33 -14.05
C ILE A 103 -9.39 11.73 -12.68
N LYS A 104 -8.46 10.94 -12.13
CA LYS A 104 -7.66 11.25 -10.96
C LYS A 104 -6.20 11.30 -11.36
N VAL A 105 -5.50 12.36 -10.98
CA VAL A 105 -4.05 12.42 -11.06
C VAL A 105 -3.50 11.95 -9.72
N ASP A 106 -2.78 10.83 -9.75
CA ASP A 106 -2.10 10.27 -8.59
C ASP A 106 -0.59 10.48 -8.71
N PRO A 107 0.13 10.83 -7.63
CA PRO A 107 1.58 11.05 -7.67
C PRO A 107 2.39 9.83 -8.13
N TYR A 108 1.88 8.62 -7.95
CA TYR A 108 2.58 7.37 -8.28
C TYR A 108 2.13 6.78 -9.62
N PHE A 109 0.85 6.92 -9.95
CA PHE A 109 0.25 6.31 -11.15
C PHE A 109 -0.07 7.31 -12.27
N GLY A 110 0.08 8.60 -12.04
CA GLY A 110 -0.26 9.62 -13.02
C GLY A 110 -1.77 9.71 -13.26
N ARG A 111 -2.18 9.85 -14.54
CA ARG A 111 -3.58 10.03 -14.92
C ARG A 111 -4.30 8.68 -15.01
N GLU A 112 -5.17 8.41 -14.05
CA GLU A 112 -5.99 7.20 -13.98
C GLU A 112 -7.49 7.52 -14.01
N GLN A 113 -8.30 6.57 -14.48
CA GLN A 113 -9.76 6.63 -14.36
C GLN A 113 -10.22 5.91 -13.09
N ILE A 114 -11.09 6.56 -12.32
CA ILE A 114 -11.65 6.02 -11.08
C ILE A 114 -13.18 6.05 -11.08
N TYR A 115 -13.78 5.19 -10.26
CA TYR A 115 -15.20 5.23 -9.93
C TYR A 115 -15.42 5.54 -8.45
N ARG A 116 -16.41 6.39 -8.19
CA ARG A 116 -16.90 6.72 -6.84
C ARG A 116 -18.39 6.44 -6.77
N HIS A 117 -18.91 6.21 -5.57
CA HIS A 117 -20.34 5.97 -5.25
C HIS A 117 -20.94 4.71 -5.89
N ARG A 118 -20.95 4.60 -7.22
CA ARG A 118 -21.49 3.45 -7.94
C ARG A 118 -20.88 3.33 -9.33
N VAL A 119 -20.67 2.10 -9.80
CA VAL A 119 -20.40 1.81 -11.21
C VAL A 119 -21.22 0.60 -11.65
N ARG A 120 -21.84 0.72 -12.84
CA ARG A 120 -22.54 -0.36 -13.52
C ARG A 120 -21.77 -0.73 -14.77
N ALA A 121 -21.53 -2.02 -14.97
CA ALA A 121 -20.83 -2.55 -16.11
C ALA A 121 -21.60 -3.74 -16.68
N ARG A 122 -21.25 -4.16 -17.89
CA ARG A 122 -21.87 -5.31 -18.54
C ARG A 122 -20.81 -6.21 -19.14
N VAL A 123 -21.06 -7.51 -19.16
CA VAL A 123 -20.25 -8.48 -19.88
C VAL A 123 -21.16 -9.45 -20.61
N ALA A 124 -20.87 -9.71 -21.89
CA ALA A 124 -21.62 -10.68 -22.68
C ALA A 124 -21.16 -12.11 -22.35
N VAL A 125 -22.06 -13.07 -22.41
CA VAL A 125 -21.77 -14.50 -22.36
C VAL A 125 -21.84 -15.02 -23.78
N ILE A 126 -20.71 -15.46 -24.34
CA ILE A 126 -20.61 -15.90 -25.74
C ILE A 126 -20.99 -17.37 -25.86
N SER A 127 -20.52 -18.22 -24.95
CA SER A 127 -20.82 -19.66 -24.99
C SER A 127 -20.64 -20.29 -23.61
N ILE A 128 -21.38 -21.37 -23.37
CA ILE A 128 -21.26 -22.24 -22.20
C ILE A 128 -21.16 -23.67 -22.75
N ALA A 129 -20.04 -24.33 -22.49
CA ALA A 129 -19.87 -25.75 -22.77
C ALA A 129 -20.64 -26.53 -21.69
N SER A 130 -21.52 -27.42 -22.13
CA SER A 130 -22.28 -28.36 -21.30
C SER A 130 -21.50 -29.65 -21.10
#